data_AF-A0AAE6WT90-F1
#
_entry.id   AF-A0AAE6WT90-F1
#
_cell.length_a   1.000
_cell.length_b   1.000
_cell.length_c   1.000
_cell.angle_alpha   90.00
_cell.angle_beta   90.00
_cell.angle_gamma   90.00
#
_symmetry.space_group_name_H-M   'P 1'
#
loop_
_entity.id
_entity.type
_entity.pdbx_description
1 polymer ?
#
loop_
_entity_poly.entity_id
_entity_poly.type
_entity_poly.pdbx_seq_one_letter_code
_entity_poly.pdbx_strand_id
1 'polypeptide(L)'
;MKTLCTFLAEIHRVSENEILFDLFHDRLPSLHPMLLKRLLVLPRIYFDFLIEKGVMQVRGVDTYQPAYRNSVAVGMNMKSLGSTVLFDMCFSKETYQLWQKMDAVIEDISLPADLFEDYVYRLGALSRFRHLGRLDDPIIATKLGENDMIEFKQDFLHSKQAIIKAIVAFANSNNGNIFLGISDDSKIIGVNDELAHYGDPDKYLLAITQYIQIKTTPILHPFPKISLREVEGKFVVSIFVEVGNELICGLDKNNEKYVSIRTNNRSFIVKDPHQIGEIYVKRRLGSDISRRLGLL
;
A
#
# COMPACT_ATOMS: atom_id res chain seq x y z
N MET A 1 -14.54 -18.18 10.13
CA MET A 1 -14.93 -17.15 9.14
C MET A 1 -15.31 -17.86 7.85
N LYS A 2 -16.53 -17.69 7.34
CA LYS A 2 -16.90 -18.24 6.02
C LYS A 2 -16.19 -17.40 4.95
N THR A 3 -15.41 -18.06 4.11
CA THR A 3 -14.69 -17.47 2.97
C THR A 3 -15.70 -16.78 2.05
N LEU A 4 -15.51 -15.48 1.80
CA LEU A 4 -16.46 -14.66 1.04
C LEU A 4 -16.20 -14.70 -0.46
N CYS A 5 -15.02 -15.15 -0.86
CA CYS A 5 -14.68 -15.35 -2.26
C CYS A 5 -13.60 -16.41 -2.49
N THR A 6 -13.57 -16.96 -3.70
CA THR A 6 -12.52 -17.88 -4.15
C THR A 6 -12.24 -17.63 -5.63
N PHE A 7 -10.97 -17.68 -6.02
CA PHE A 7 -10.68 -17.90 -7.43
C PHE A 7 -11.08 -19.32 -7.80
N LEU A 8 -11.51 -19.48 -9.03
CA LEU A 8 -11.89 -20.76 -9.60
C LEU A 8 -11.16 -20.90 -10.93
N ALA A 9 -10.34 -21.94 -11.03
CA ALA A 9 -9.62 -22.29 -12.24
C ALA A 9 -10.33 -23.46 -12.93
N GLU A 10 -10.84 -23.25 -14.13
CA GLU A 10 -11.33 -24.31 -15.00
C GLU A 10 -10.17 -24.77 -15.90
N ILE A 11 -9.60 -25.93 -15.58
CA ILE A 11 -8.36 -26.41 -16.21
C ILE A 11 -8.69 -27.03 -17.57
N HIS A 12 -7.99 -26.55 -18.61
CA HIS A 12 -8.07 -27.08 -19.97
C HIS A 12 -6.93 -28.05 -20.27
N ARG A 13 -5.71 -27.77 -19.77
CA ARG A 13 -4.53 -28.62 -19.99
C ARG A 13 -3.55 -28.54 -18.83
N VAL A 14 -3.02 -29.69 -18.44
CA VAL A 14 -1.93 -29.83 -17.47
C VAL A 14 -0.68 -30.30 -18.21
N SER A 15 0.45 -29.61 -17.99
CA SER A 15 1.77 -30.03 -18.45
C SER A 15 2.75 -30.13 -17.26
N GLU A 16 3.98 -30.58 -17.51
CA GLU A 16 5.00 -30.70 -16.45
C GLU A 16 5.29 -29.35 -15.76
N ASN A 17 5.36 -28.27 -16.55
CA ASN A 17 5.80 -26.96 -16.06
C ASN A 17 4.71 -25.88 -16.03
N GLU A 18 3.58 -26.06 -16.73
CA GLU A 18 2.56 -25.02 -16.90
C GLU A 18 1.14 -25.59 -16.90
N ILE A 19 0.18 -24.76 -16.48
CA ILE A 19 -1.25 -25.07 -16.48
C ILE A 19 -1.97 -24.06 -17.39
N LEU A 20 -2.80 -24.57 -18.30
CA LEU A 20 -3.71 -23.77 -19.13
C LEU A 20 -5.12 -23.84 -18.55
N PHE A 21 -5.73 -22.70 -18.25
CA PHE A 21 -7.04 -22.64 -17.58
C PHE A 21 -7.79 -21.34 -17.85
N ASP A 22 -9.10 -21.36 -17.63
CA ASP A 22 -9.91 -20.15 -17.48
C ASP A 22 -9.99 -19.77 -16.00
N LEU A 23 -9.82 -18.48 -15.71
CA LEU A 23 -9.88 -17.94 -14.36
C LEU A 23 -11.19 -17.22 -14.13
N PHE A 24 -11.88 -17.63 -13.07
CA PHE A 24 -13.09 -17.01 -12.56
C PHE A 24 -12.87 -16.55 -11.12
N HIS A 25 -13.74 -15.67 -10.66
CA HIS A 25 -13.93 -15.37 -9.25
C HIS A 25 -15.36 -15.70 -8.85
N ASP A 26 -15.52 -16.33 -7.69
CA ASP A 26 -16.83 -16.62 -7.11
C ASP A 26 -16.96 -15.91 -5.75
N ARG A 27 -18.16 -15.39 -5.46
CA ARG A 27 -18.50 -14.64 -4.24
C ARG A 27 -19.54 -15.45 -3.48
N LEU A 28 -19.17 -16.13 -2.40
CA LEU A 28 -20.12 -17.01 -1.70
C LEU A 28 -21.14 -16.19 -0.87
N PRO A 29 -22.45 -16.52 -0.91
CA PRO A 29 -23.11 -17.64 -1.59
C PRO A 29 -23.71 -17.23 -2.96
N SER A 30 -22.89 -17.02 -3.98
CA SER A 30 -23.30 -16.91 -5.38
C SER A 30 -23.28 -18.29 -6.03
N LEU A 31 -24.19 -18.52 -6.98
CA LEU A 31 -24.25 -19.74 -7.78
C LEU A 31 -23.45 -19.62 -9.09
N HIS A 32 -23.02 -18.40 -9.46
CA HIS A 32 -22.45 -18.12 -10.78
C HIS A 32 -21.09 -17.44 -10.63
N PRO A 33 -19.98 -18.17 -10.89
CA PRO A 33 -18.65 -17.59 -10.97
C PRO A 33 -18.56 -16.56 -12.09
N MET A 34 -17.94 -15.41 -11.82
CA MET A 34 -17.67 -14.37 -12.81
C MET A 34 -16.35 -14.68 -13.51
N LEU A 35 -16.36 -14.76 -14.83
CA LEU A 35 -15.15 -14.93 -15.63
C LEU A 35 -14.26 -13.70 -15.51
N LEU A 36 -12.99 -13.91 -15.15
CA LEU A 36 -11.95 -12.88 -15.11
C LEU A 36 -11.08 -12.92 -16.36
N LYS A 37 -10.61 -14.11 -16.75
CA LYS A 37 -9.71 -14.31 -17.88
C LYS A 37 -9.91 -15.69 -18.52
N ARG A 38 -9.65 -15.78 -19.82
CA ARG A 38 -9.67 -17.04 -20.58
C ARG A 38 -8.26 -17.44 -20.98
N LEU A 39 -8.05 -18.75 -21.13
CA LEU A 39 -6.87 -19.38 -21.71
C LEU A 39 -5.56 -18.86 -21.08
N LEU A 40 -5.56 -18.66 -19.77
CA LEU A 40 -4.36 -18.28 -19.03
C LEU A 40 -3.40 -19.44 -18.98
N VAL A 41 -2.12 -19.14 -19.20
CA VAL A 41 -1.01 -20.06 -18.94
C VAL A 41 -0.27 -19.53 -17.72
N LEU A 42 -0.15 -20.36 -16.69
CA LEU A 42 0.62 -20.04 -15.49
C LEU A 42 1.61 -21.18 -15.20
N PRO A 43 2.89 -20.88 -14.89
CA PRO A 43 3.81 -21.89 -14.40
C PRO A 43 3.23 -22.65 -13.21
N ARG A 44 3.36 -23.98 -13.24
CA ARG A 44 2.73 -24.90 -12.30
C ARG A 44 3.04 -24.56 -10.84
N ILE A 45 4.27 -24.12 -10.56
CA ILE A 45 4.70 -23.66 -9.24
C ILE A 45 3.82 -22.54 -8.66
N TYR A 46 3.45 -21.55 -9.48
CA TYR A 46 2.60 -20.44 -9.03
C TYR A 46 1.13 -20.86 -8.96
N PHE A 47 0.68 -21.71 -9.89
CA PHE A 47 -0.67 -22.26 -9.88
C PHE A 47 -0.92 -23.08 -8.61
N ASP A 48 0.00 -23.97 -8.25
CA ASP A 48 -0.07 -24.80 -7.05
C ASP A 48 -0.07 -23.95 -5.78
N PHE A 49 0.77 -22.92 -5.72
CA PHE A 49 0.80 -21.97 -4.60
C PHE A 49 -0.56 -21.31 -4.33
N LEU A 50 -1.30 -20.91 -5.37
CA LEU A 50 -2.62 -20.30 -5.21
C LEU A 50 -3.65 -21.28 -4.59
N ILE A 51 -3.55 -22.57 -4.93
CA ILE A 51 -4.40 -23.63 -4.35
C ILE A 51 -4.04 -23.86 -2.89
N GLU A 52 -2.74 -23.98 -2.58
CA GLU A 52 -2.24 -24.23 -1.23
C GLU A 52 -2.58 -23.09 -0.26
N LYS A 53 -2.53 -21.84 -0.73
CA LYS A 53 -3.00 -20.67 0.05
C LYS A 53 -4.52 -20.65 0.24
N GLY A 54 -5.23 -21.63 -0.32
CA GLY A 54 -6.66 -21.75 -0.26
C GLY A 54 -7.39 -20.60 -0.94
N VAL A 55 -6.72 -19.86 -1.84
CA VAL A 55 -7.34 -18.75 -2.58
C VAL A 55 -7.92 -19.18 -3.92
N MET A 56 -7.50 -20.33 -4.43
CA MET A 56 -7.95 -20.89 -5.69
C MET A 56 -8.49 -22.31 -5.52
N GLN A 57 -9.61 -22.59 -6.15
CA GLN A 57 -10.18 -23.92 -6.34
C GLN A 57 -10.10 -24.31 -7.81
N VAL A 58 -10.09 -25.60 -8.09
CA VAL A 58 -10.01 -26.14 -9.46
C VAL A 58 -11.30 -26.85 -9.85
N ARG A 59 -11.65 -26.76 -11.14
CA ARG A 59 -12.70 -27.54 -11.81
C ARG A 59 -12.15 -28.13 -13.11
N GLY A 60 -12.76 -29.21 -13.59
CA GLY A 60 -12.48 -29.80 -14.91
C GLY A 60 -11.46 -30.94 -14.92
N VAL A 61 -10.75 -31.19 -13.82
CA VAL A 61 -9.84 -32.34 -13.68
C VAL A 61 -9.90 -32.87 -12.25
N ASP A 62 -10.67 -33.93 -12.03
CA ASP A 62 -10.93 -34.53 -10.70
C ASP A 62 -9.67 -35.07 -10.00
N THR A 63 -8.54 -35.14 -10.72
CA THR A 63 -7.28 -35.72 -10.24
C THR A 63 -6.14 -34.71 -10.12
N TYR A 64 -6.38 -33.40 -10.30
CA TYR A 64 -5.30 -32.43 -10.15
C TYR A 64 -4.80 -32.38 -8.71
N GLN A 65 -3.53 -32.73 -8.50
CA GLN A 65 -2.89 -32.61 -7.20
C GLN A 65 -1.76 -31.58 -7.26
N PRO A 66 -1.82 -30.51 -6.45
CA PRO A 66 -0.72 -29.56 -6.35
C PRO A 66 0.51 -30.27 -5.75
N ALA A 67 1.69 -29.95 -6.27
CA ALA A 67 2.94 -30.50 -5.79
C ALA A 67 3.76 -29.39 -5.12
N TYR A 68 3.93 -29.49 -3.80
CA TYR A 68 4.65 -28.47 -3.03
C TYR A 68 6.11 -28.36 -3.47
N ARG A 69 6.49 -27.20 -4.03
CA ARG A 69 7.90 -26.83 -4.24
C ARG A 69 8.11 -25.32 -4.09
N ASN A 70 8.92 -24.98 -3.09
CA ASN A 70 9.62 -23.71 -2.89
C ASN A 70 8.79 -22.51 -2.39
N SER A 71 9.52 -21.47 -1.96
CA SER A 71 8.95 -20.16 -1.67
C SER A 71 8.46 -19.52 -2.98
N VAL A 72 7.31 -18.85 -2.90
CA VAL A 72 6.74 -18.06 -3.99
C VAL A 72 6.40 -16.69 -3.42
N ALA A 73 6.79 -15.65 -4.16
CA ALA A 73 6.35 -14.29 -3.92
C ALA A 73 5.25 -13.92 -4.93
N VAL A 74 4.17 -13.33 -4.42
CA VAL A 74 3.07 -12.82 -5.25
C VAL A 74 2.97 -11.33 -5.06
N GLY A 75 2.78 -10.61 -6.16
CA GLY A 75 2.62 -9.17 -6.22
C GLY A 75 1.28 -8.80 -6.82
N MET A 76 0.68 -7.72 -6.33
CA MET A 76 -0.51 -7.13 -6.95
C MET A 76 -0.14 -5.75 -7.51
N ASN A 77 0.08 -5.67 -8.82
CA ASN A 77 0.43 -4.44 -9.52
C ASN A 77 -0.85 -3.71 -9.94
N MET A 78 -1.35 -2.83 -9.10
CA MET A 78 -2.58 -2.09 -9.39
C MET A 78 -2.37 -1.05 -10.49
N LYS A 79 -3.25 -1.08 -11.49
CA LYS A 79 -3.33 -0.17 -12.64
C LYS A 79 -4.37 0.94 -12.42
N SER A 80 -5.46 0.65 -11.71
CA SER A 80 -6.52 1.63 -11.38
C SER A 80 -7.20 1.31 -10.05
N LEU A 81 -7.77 2.34 -9.42
CA LEU A 81 -8.48 2.30 -8.14
C LEU A 81 -9.90 2.83 -8.26
N GLY A 82 -10.76 2.42 -7.33
CA GLY A 82 -12.13 2.90 -7.21
C GLY A 82 -12.98 1.83 -6.53
N SER A 83 -14.28 1.82 -6.83
CA SER A 83 -15.16 0.69 -6.45
C SER A 83 -14.69 -0.64 -7.06
N THR A 84 -13.93 -0.56 -8.16
CA THR A 84 -13.31 -1.68 -8.85
C THR A 84 -11.83 -1.37 -9.04
N VAL A 85 -10.99 -2.33 -8.69
CA VAL A 85 -9.53 -2.28 -8.82
C VAL A 85 -9.14 -3.06 -10.07
N LEU A 86 -8.41 -2.41 -10.97
CA LEU A 86 -7.73 -3.04 -12.10
C LEU A 86 -6.28 -3.30 -11.68
N PHE A 87 -5.76 -4.51 -11.85
CA PHE A 87 -4.41 -4.88 -11.41
C PHE A 87 -3.84 -6.07 -12.20
N ASP A 88 -2.53 -6.23 -12.17
CA ASP A 88 -1.86 -7.46 -12.58
C ASP A 88 -1.47 -8.26 -11.34
N MET A 89 -1.56 -9.59 -11.44
CA MET A 89 -1.02 -10.50 -10.43
C MET A 89 0.34 -11.01 -10.90
N CYS A 90 1.39 -10.57 -10.21
CA CYS A 90 2.79 -10.80 -10.55
C CYS A 90 3.36 -11.93 -9.69
N PHE A 91 4.28 -12.72 -10.25
CA PHE A 91 4.84 -13.88 -9.58
C PHE A 91 6.35 -13.92 -9.70
N SER A 92 7.01 -14.40 -8.63
CA SER A 92 8.44 -14.65 -8.60
C SER A 92 8.75 -15.79 -7.62
N LYS A 93 9.84 -16.52 -7.86
CA LYS A 93 10.38 -17.48 -6.87
C LYS A 93 10.89 -16.80 -5.60
N GLU A 94 11.35 -15.56 -5.70
CA GLU A 94 11.94 -14.82 -4.59
C GLU A 94 11.36 -13.41 -4.47
N THR A 95 11.08 -12.99 -3.23
CA THR A 95 10.42 -11.72 -2.91
C THR A 95 11.14 -10.50 -3.46
N TYR A 96 12.47 -10.47 -3.43
CA TYR A 96 13.24 -9.32 -3.90
C TYR A 96 13.23 -9.17 -5.44
N GLN A 97 12.95 -10.23 -6.19
CA GLN A 97 12.90 -10.21 -7.66
C GLN A 97 11.54 -9.78 -8.21
N LEU A 98 10.47 -9.85 -7.40
CA LEU A 98 9.07 -9.67 -7.80
C LEU A 98 8.79 -8.37 -8.60
N TRP A 99 9.59 -7.32 -8.45
CA TRP A 99 9.43 -6.06 -9.17
C TRP A 99 10.57 -5.71 -10.12
N GLN A 100 11.62 -6.52 -10.14
CA GLN A 100 12.81 -6.30 -10.98
C GLN A 100 12.82 -7.25 -12.18
N LYS A 101 12.39 -8.49 -11.94
CA LYS A 101 12.38 -9.58 -12.90
C LYS A 101 11.30 -10.58 -12.51
N MET A 102 10.08 -10.33 -12.95
CA MET A 102 8.95 -11.23 -12.73
C MET A 102 9.11 -12.50 -13.55
N ASP A 103 8.76 -13.64 -12.96
CA ASP A 103 8.76 -14.94 -13.62
C ASP A 103 7.47 -15.19 -14.41
N ALA A 104 6.34 -14.70 -13.89
CA ALA A 104 5.04 -14.79 -14.54
C ALA A 104 4.13 -13.63 -14.13
N VAL A 105 3.12 -13.35 -14.96
CA VAL A 105 2.11 -12.32 -14.70
C VAL A 105 0.75 -12.75 -15.25
N ILE A 106 -0.31 -12.45 -14.50
CA ILE A 106 -1.69 -12.46 -14.99
C ILE A 106 -2.15 -11.01 -15.07
N GLU A 107 -2.25 -10.49 -16.28
CA GLU A 107 -2.48 -9.06 -16.52
C GLU A 107 -3.96 -8.69 -16.50
N ASP A 108 -4.26 -7.44 -16.12
CA ASP A 108 -5.58 -6.79 -16.27
C ASP A 108 -6.73 -7.58 -15.61
N ILE A 109 -6.53 -8.03 -14.37
CA ILE A 109 -7.60 -8.54 -13.52
C ILE A 109 -8.39 -7.36 -12.95
N SER A 110 -9.72 -7.46 -12.98
CA SER A 110 -10.61 -6.44 -12.45
C SER A 110 -11.50 -7.04 -11.36
N LEU A 111 -11.43 -6.49 -10.15
CA LEU A 111 -12.22 -6.95 -9.01
C LEU A 111 -12.82 -5.78 -8.23
N PRO A 112 -14.00 -5.92 -7.62
CA PRO A 112 -14.44 -5.02 -6.57
C PRO A 112 -13.35 -4.84 -5.49
N ALA A 113 -13.20 -3.62 -4.98
CA ALA A 113 -12.11 -3.28 -4.07
C ALA A 113 -12.07 -4.17 -2.81
N ASP A 114 -13.22 -4.55 -2.29
CA ASP A 114 -13.35 -5.45 -1.13
C ASP A 114 -12.78 -6.84 -1.40
N LEU A 115 -13.02 -7.35 -2.60
CA LEU A 115 -12.53 -8.66 -3.02
C LEU A 115 -11.04 -8.61 -3.30
N PHE A 116 -10.58 -7.55 -3.95
CA PHE A 116 -9.15 -7.32 -4.15
C PHE A 116 -8.38 -7.33 -2.81
N GLU A 117 -8.87 -6.60 -1.80
CA GLU A 117 -8.27 -6.58 -0.46
C GLU A 117 -8.23 -7.96 0.20
N ASP A 118 -9.32 -8.75 0.13
CA ASP A 118 -9.36 -10.12 0.67
C ASP A 118 -8.30 -11.03 0.01
N TYR A 119 -8.17 -10.96 -1.33
CA TYR A 119 -7.18 -11.74 -2.05
C TYR A 119 -5.75 -11.32 -1.71
N VAL A 120 -5.46 -10.01 -1.66
CA VAL A 120 -4.15 -9.49 -1.27
C VAL A 120 -3.75 -10.02 0.10
N TYR A 121 -4.67 -9.92 1.07
CA TYR A 121 -4.44 -10.35 2.44
C TYR A 121 -4.17 -11.86 2.53
N ARG A 122 -5.03 -12.69 1.92
CA ARG A 122 -4.91 -14.16 1.99
C ARG A 122 -3.68 -14.70 1.28
N LEU A 123 -3.27 -14.04 0.19
CA LEU A 123 -2.04 -14.39 -0.50
C LEU A 123 -0.78 -13.94 0.24
N GLY A 124 -0.91 -13.04 1.22
CA GLY A 124 0.23 -12.28 1.73
C GLY A 124 0.93 -11.52 0.60
N ALA A 125 0.18 -11.14 -0.44
CA ALA A 125 0.74 -10.56 -1.65
C ALA A 125 1.36 -9.21 -1.33
N LEU A 126 2.56 -8.98 -1.87
CA LEU A 126 3.13 -7.65 -1.91
C LEU A 126 2.29 -6.82 -2.88
N SER A 127 1.37 -6.03 -2.37
CA SER A 127 0.72 -5.05 -3.23
C SER A 127 1.75 -3.98 -3.59
N ARG A 128 1.89 -3.65 -4.89
CA ARG A 128 2.66 -2.47 -5.32
C ARG A 128 2.09 -1.19 -4.71
N PHE A 129 0.89 -1.27 -4.15
CA PHE A 129 0.26 -0.26 -3.33
C PHE A 129 0.90 0.04 -1.98
N ARG A 130 1.83 -0.77 -1.47
CA ARG A 130 2.77 -0.25 -0.47
C ARG A 130 3.60 0.91 -1.02
N HIS A 131 3.74 1.06 -2.34
CA HIS A 131 4.47 2.16 -2.99
C HIS A 131 3.63 2.91 -4.03
N LEU A 132 2.32 2.68 -4.11
CA LEU A 132 1.48 3.41 -5.05
C LEU A 132 1.19 4.80 -4.51
N GLY A 133 1.33 5.78 -5.40
CA GLY A 133 1.40 7.18 -5.03
C GLY A 133 2.80 7.62 -4.56
N ARG A 134 3.77 6.70 -4.36
CA ARG A 134 5.13 7.13 -4.00
C ARG A 134 5.73 7.97 -5.12
N LEU A 135 6.03 9.20 -4.78
CA LEU A 135 6.63 10.19 -5.63
C LEU A 135 7.96 10.57 -5.01
N ASP A 136 9.05 10.16 -5.64
CA ASP A 136 10.40 10.49 -5.16
C ASP A 136 10.96 11.74 -5.87
N ASP A 137 10.38 12.18 -6.98
CA ASP A 137 10.88 13.31 -7.77
C ASP A 137 10.22 14.65 -7.35
N PRO A 138 10.98 15.59 -6.75
CA PRO A 138 10.47 16.89 -6.35
C PRO A 138 9.92 17.74 -7.50
N ILE A 139 10.48 17.62 -8.72
CA ILE A 139 10.07 18.40 -9.89
C ILE A 139 8.69 17.93 -10.36
N ILE A 140 8.44 16.62 -10.32
CA ILE A 140 7.10 16.09 -10.64
C ILE A 140 6.11 16.50 -9.54
N ALA A 141 6.53 16.48 -8.28
CA ALA A 141 5.69 16.88 -7.16
C ALA A 141 5.21 18.33 -7.31
N THR A 142 6.10 19.28 -7.60
CA THR A 142 5.72 20.69 -7.77
C THR A 142 4.74 20.93 -8.93
N LYS A 143 4.80 20.12 -9.99
CA LYS A 143 3.82 20.19 -11.09
C LYS A 143 2.44 19.68 -10.70
N LEU A 144 2.38 18.69 -9.81
CA LEU A 144 1.13 18.11 -9.31
C LEU A 144 0.50 18.95 -8.19
N GLY A 145 1.31 19.73 -7.47
CA GLY A 145 0.88 20.53 -6.33
C GLY A 145 0.49 19.71 -5.10
N GLU A 146 0.19 20.39 -4.00
CA GLU A 146 -0.39 19.72 -2.82
C GLU A 146 -1.77 19.15 -3.13
N ASN A 147 -1.98 17.90 -2.74
CA ASN A 147 -3.22 17.17 -2.96
C ASN A 147 -3.44 16.13 -1.85
N ASP A 148 -4.34 15.19 -2.08
CA ASP A 148 -4.65 14.10 -1.17
C ASP A 148 -3.49 13.12 -0.93
N MET A 149 -2.42 13.19 -1.72
CA MET A 149 -1.24 12.33 -1.67
C MET A 149 0.08 13.11 -1.54
N ILE A 150 0.07 14.43 -1.62
CA ILE A 150 1.27 15.29 -1.60
C ILE A 150 1.09 16.42 -0.59
N GLU A 151 2.09 16.57 0.29
CA GLU A 151 2.23 17.67 1.25
C GLU A 151 3.60 18.33 1.06
N PHE A 152 3.64 19.66 1.07
CA PHE A 152 4.87 20.45 1.04
C PHE A 152 5.14 21.09 2.39
N LYS A 153 6.41 21.10 2.77
CA LYS A 153 6.91 21.88 3.90
C LYS A 153 8.23 22.52 3.52
N GLN A 154 8.42 23.75 3.97
CA GLN A 154 9.60 24.52 3.64
C GLN A 154 10.88 23.92 4.23
N ASP A 155 10.79 23.41 5.46
CA ASP A 155 11.94 22.92 6.23
C ASP A 155 11.51 21.85 7.24
N PHE A 156 12.47 21.24 7.92
CA PHE A 156 12.18 20.34 9.03
C PHE A 156 11.96 21.11 10.35
N LEU A 157 12.84 22.05 10.70
CA LEU A 157 12.96 22.64 12.02
C LEU A 157 11.74 23.47 12.45
N HIS A 158 11.16 24.27 11.55
CA HIS A 158 9.98 25.10 11.79
C HIS A 158 8.68 24.36 11.53
N SER A 159 8.72 23.27 10.75
CA SER A 159 7.53 22.51 10.35
C SER A 159 7.26 21.23 11.15
N LYS A 160 8.08 20.93 12.16
CA LYS A 160 8.04 19.67 12.95
C LYS A 160 6.64 19.16 13.29
N GLN A 161 5.79 19.97 13.92
CA GLN A 161 4.44 19.54 14.32
C GLN A 161 3.53 19.28 13.11
N ALA A 162 3.63 20.11 12.08
CA ALA A 162 2.87 19.96 10.85
C ALA A 162 3.28 18.69 10.09
N ILE A 163 4.57 18.36 10.09
CA ILE A 163 5.11 17.11 9.52
C ILE A 163 4.50 15.90 10.23
N ILE A 164 4.53 15.85 11.57
CA ILE A 164 3.92 14.73 12.32
C ILE A 164 2.43 14.64 12.04
N LYS A 165 1.73 15.77 12.02
CA LYS A 165 0.30 15.80 11.69
C LYS A 165 0.03 15.23 10.30
N ALA A 166 0.84 15.56 9.30
CA ALA A 166 0.73 15.01 7.95
C ALA A 166 1.05 13.51 7.91
N ILE A 167 2.10 13.05 8.59
CA ILE A 167 2.45 11.63 8.69
C ILE A 167 1.30 10.82 9.29
N VAL A 168 0.74 11.29 10.41
CA VAL A 168 -0.39 10.63 11.08
C VAL A 168 -1.62 10.62 10.17
N ALA A 169 -1.90 11.73 9.49
CA ALA A 169 -3.01 11.85 8.56
C ALA A 169 -2.91 10.85 7.40
N PHE A 170 -1.74 10.73 6.78
CA PHE A 170 -1.49 9.73 5.74
C PHE A 170 -1.64 8.32 6.32
N ALA A 171 -0.89 7.97 7.38
CA ALA A 171 -0.95 6.64 7.98
C ALA A 171 -2.39 6.17 8.32
N ASN A 172 -3.28 7.07 8.75
CA ASN A 172 -4.67 6.74 9.08
C ASN A 172 -5.63 6.72 7.86
N SER A 173 -5.27 7.39 6.76
CA SER A 173 -6.17 7.63 5.63
C SER A 173 -5.72 6.87 4.39
N ASN A 174 -4.59 7.28 3.81
CA ASN A 174 -4.04 6.86 2.51
C ASN A 174 -2.51 6.93 2.55
N ASN A 175 -1.81 6.35 1.58
CA ASN A 175 -0.38 6.67 1.43
C ASN A 175 -0.18 8.17 1.19
N GLY A 176 1.03 8.67 1.41
CA GLY A 176 1.33 10.07 1.09
C GLY A 176 2.81 10.39 1.00
N ASN A 177 3.11 11.48 0.32
CA ASN A 177 4.44 12.02 0.11
C ASN A 177 4.53 13.37 0.79
N ILE A 178 5.53 13.54 1.63
CA ILE A 178 5.87 14.83 2.22
C ILE A 178 7.21 15.23 1.66
N PHE A 179 7.28 16.43 1.08
CA PHE A 179 8.54 17.01 0.61
C PHE A 179 8.96 18.17 1.51
N LEU A 180 10.15 18.07 2.09
CA LEU A 180 10.79 19.17 2.84
C LEU A 180 11.75 19.92 1.92
N GLY A 181 11.71 21.25 1.93
CA GLY A 181 12.44 22.09 0.99
C GLY A 181 11.58 22.59 -0.17
N ILE A 182 10.25 22.48 -0.06
CA ILE A 182 9.29 23.01 -1.05
C ILE A 182 8.31 23.94 -0.33
N SER A 183 8.11 25.15 -0.86
CA SER A 183 7.12 26.09 -0.32
C SER A 183 5.70 25.70 -0.68
N ASP A 184 4.72 26.23 0.06
CA ASP A 184 3.28 26.09 -0.25
C ASP A 184 2.94 26.52 -1.69
N ASP A 185 3.65 27.51 -2.24
CA ASP A 185 3.54 27.93 -3.65
C ASP A 185 4.21 26.97 -4.66
N SER A 186 4.52 25.73 -4.28
CA SER A 186 5.18 24.71 -5.10
C SER A 186 6.57 25.12 -5.64
N LYS A 187 7.31 25.98 -4.92
CA LYS A 187 8.68 26.37 -5.30
C LYS A 187 9.70 25.54 -4.52
N ILE A 188 10.67 24.97 -5.23
CA ILE A 188 11.82 24.30 -4.62
C ILE A 188 12.72 25.37 -4.00
N ILE A 189 12.81 25.41 -2.68
CA ILE A 189 13.67 26.32 -1.92
C ILE A 189 14.91 25.60 -1.36
N GLY A 190 14.77 24.31 -1.06
CA GLY A 190 15.80 23.45 -0.50
C GLY A 190 15.91 23.51 1.03
N VAL A 191 16.56 22.50 1.62
CA VAL A 191 16.90 22.41 3.04
C VAL A 191 18.40 22.64 3.30
N ASN A 192 19.08 23.33 2.38
CA ASN A 192 20.54 23.51 2.39
C ASN A 192 21.05 24.14 3.70
N ASP A 193 20.34 25.13 4.24
CA ASP A 193 20.73 25.81 5.49
C ASP A 193 20.64 24.86 6.70
N GLU A 194 19.64 23.98 6.71
CA GLU A 194 19.54 22.94 7.75
C GLU A 194 20.66 21.91 7.57
N LEU A 195 20.93 21.46 6.36
CA LEU A 195 22.05 20.55 6.09
C LEU A 195 23.39 21.13 6.55
N ALA A 196 23.63 22.42 6.29
CA ALA A 196 24.83 23.12 6.77
C ALA A 196 24.89 23.17 8.31
N HIS A 197 23.76 23.38 8.98
CA HIS A 197 23.67 23.36 10.45
C HIS A 197 24.00 21.99 11.05
N TYR A 198 23.52 20.90 10.43
CA TYR A 198 23.81 19.53 10.87
C TYR A 198 25.22 19.06 10.47
N GLY A 199 25.80 19.65 9.43
CA GLY A 199 27.15 19.37 8.90
C GLY A 199 27.28 18.01 8.20
N ASP A 200 26.23 17.20 8.20
CA ASP A 200 26.20 15.85 7.66
C ASP A 200 24.75 15.49 7.26
N PRO A 201 24.48 15.18 5.97
CA PRO A 201 23.18 14.75 5.51
C PRO A 201 22.59 13.56 6.30
N ASP A 202 23.42 12.59 6.70
CA ASP A 202 22.94 11.41 7.40
C ASP A 202 22.47 11.75 8.82
N LYS A 203 23.15 12.70 9.49
CA LYS A 203 22.70 13.22 10.80
C LYS A 203 21.38 13.97 10.70
N TYR A 204 21.19 14.73 9.62
CA TYR A 204 19.92 15.42 9.37
C TYR A 204 18.78 14.43 9.14
N LEU A 205 18.97 13.42 8.28
CA LEU A 205 17.96 12.36 8.06
C LEU A 205 17.69 11.54 9.33
N LEU A 206 18.72 11.26 10.14
CA LEU A 206 18.57 10.59 11.43
C LEU A 206 17.73 11.42 12.41
N ALA A 207 17.94 12.74 12.46
CA ALA A 207 17.16 13.63 13.32
C ALA A 207 15.66 13.65 12.93
N ILE A 208 15.36 13.65 11.62
CA ILE A 208 13.99 13.52 11.12
C ILE A 208 13.39 12.18 11.55
N THR A 209 14.12 11.08 11.31
CA THR A 209 13.71 9.71 11.66
C THR A 209 13.37 9.58 13.14
N GLN A 210 14.28 10.02 14.02
CA GLN A 210 14.10 9.97 15.47
C GLN A 210 12.91 10.81 15.92
N TYR A 211 12.73 11.99 15.34
CA TYR A 211 11.61 12.86 15.67
C TYR A 211 10.26 12.20 15.33
N ILE A 212 10.15 11.58 14.15
CA ILE A 212 8.96 10.82 13.74
C ILE A 212 8.69 9.67 14.71
N GLN A 213 9.71 8.90 15.06
CA GLN A 213 9.59 7.77 15.98
C GLN A 213 9.12 8.20 17.38
N ILE A 214 9.63 9.32 17.90
CA ILE A 214 9.27 9.84 19.23
C ILE A 214 7.88 10.45 19.24
N LYS A 215 7.44 11.06 18.12
CA LYS A 215 6.19 11.81 18.04
C LYS A 215 5.02 11.05 17.43
N THR A 216 5.16 9.74 17.21
CA THR A 216 4.09 8.87 16.75
C THR A 216 3.92 7.65 17.66
N THR A 217 2.69 7.19 17.85
CA THR A 217 2.38 6.02 18.69
C THR A 217 1.11 5.30 18.21
N PRO A 218 1.09 3.97 18.08
CA PRO A 218 2.23 3.06 18.19
C PRO A 218 3.30 3.35 17.11
N ILE A 219 4.44 2.64 17.17
CA ILE A 219 5.49 2.81 16.16
C ILE A 219 4.89 2.56 14.78
N LEU A 220 5.14 3.48 13.85
CA LEU A 220 4.71 3.35 12.46
C LEU A 220 5.22 2.04 11.85
N HIS A 221 4.28 1.24 11.34
CA HIS A 221 4.60 0.01 10.64
C HIS A 221 3.69 -0.14 9.40
N PRO A 222 4.26 -0.04 8.17
CA PRO A 222 5.67 0.19 7.84
C PRO A 222 6.18 1.56 8.29
N PHE A 223 7.49 1.67 8.59
CA PHE A 223 8.11 2.95 8.92
C PHE A 223 8.30 3.80 7.65
N PRO A 224 8.11 5.13 7.71
CA PRO A 224 8.25 5.99 6.53
C PRO A 224 9.61 5.86 5.84
N LYS A 225 9.59 5.85 4.50
CA LYS A 225 10.81 5.86 3.69
C LYS A 225 11.27 7.30 3.52
N ILE A 226 12.48 7.60 3.98
CA ILE A 226 13.04 8.96 3.97
C ILE A 226 14.26 8.96 3.04
N SER A 227 14.33 9.92 2.14
CA SER A 227 15.45 10.08 1.22
C SER A 227 15.75 11.56 0.97
N LEU A 228 17.01 11.88 0.67
CA LEU A 228 17.46 13.20 0.27
C LEU A 228 17.75 13.18 -1.23
N ARG A 229 17.30 14.21 -1.96
CA ARG A 229 17.62 14.41 -3.37
C ARG A 229 18.12 15.82 -3.64
N GLU A 230 19.11 15.93 -4.51
CA GLU A 230 19.55 17.21 -5.04
C GLU A 230 18.80 17.54 -6.34
N VAL A 231 18.27 18.75 -6.43
CA VAL A 231 17.58 19.31 -7.59
C VAL A 231 18.05 20.75 -7.77
N GLU A 232 18.71 21.05 -8.89
CA GLU A 232 19.18 22.41 -9.22
C GLU A 232 20.02 23.07 -8.10
N GLY A 233 20.92 22.30 -7.47
CA GLY A 233 21.78 22.77 -6.37
C GLY A 233 21.05 22.92 -5.02
N LYS A 234 19.77 22.56 -4.95
CA LYS A 234 18.97 22.56 -3.72
C LYS A 234 18.69 21.13 -3.29
N PHE A 235 18.75 20.88 -1.99
CA PHE A 235 18.43 19.58 -1.43
C PHE A 235 16.98 19.52 -0.96
N VAL A 236 16.26 18.47 -1.30
CA VAL A 236 14.87 18.22 -0.91
C VAL A 236 14.78 16.86 -0.23
N VAL A 237 14.12 16.79 0.92
CA VAL A 237 13.81 15.50 1.57
C VAL A 237 12.47 15.00 1.04
N SER A 238 12.40 13.75 0.63
CA SER A 238 11.15 13.03 0.39
C SER A 238 10.90 12.04 1.51
N ILE A 239 9.72 12.13 2.12
CA ILE A 239 9.21 11.22 3.15
C ILE A 239 7.96 10.56 2.58
N PHE A 240 8.04 9.26 2.31
CA PHE A 240 6.90 8.48 1.86
C PHE A 240 6.31 7.69 3.03
N VAL A 241 5.03 7.93 3.30
CA VAL A 241 4.26 7.33 4.40
C VAL A 241 3.27 6.34 3.80
N GLU A 242 3.36 5.10 4.26
CA GLU A 242 2.40 4.05 3.91
C GLU A 242 1.20 4.11 4.84
N VAL A 243 0.01 3.79 4.33
CA VAL A 243 -1.17 3.60 5.15
C VAL A 243 -0.91 2.47 6.15
N GLY A 244 -1.24 2.72 7.42
CA GLY A 244 -1.06 1.78 8.52
C GLY A 244 -2.20 0.77 8.64
N ASN A 245 -1.90 -0.35 9.30
CA ASN A 245 -2.89 -1.37 9.68
C ASN A 245 -3.44 -1.16 11.10
N GLU A 246 -2.98 -0.13 11.79
CA GLU A 246 -3.43 0.26 13.12
C GLU A 246 -3.75 1.76 13.12
N LEU A 247 -4.54 2.20 14.10
CA LEU A 247 -4.73 3.63 14.33
C LEU A 247 -3.41 4.22 14.85
N ILE A 248 -2.87 5.19 14.13
CA ILE A 248 -1.69 5.95 14.54
C ILE A 248 -2.12 7.25 15.19
N CYS A 249 -1.52 7.57 16.33
CA CYS A 249 -1.65 8.85 17.00
C CYS A 249 -0.36 9.65 16.87
N GLY A 250 -0.49 10.96 16.68
CA GLY A 250 0.60 11.92 16.89
C GLY A 250 0.67 12.37 18.34
N LEU A 251 1.84 12.80 18.77
CA LEU A 251 2.04 13.48 20.05
C LEU A 251 2.26 14.98 19.81
N ASP A 252 1.50 15.82 20.51
CA ASP A 252 1.67 17.26 20.42
C ASP A 252 2.89 17.76 21.24
N LYS A 253 2.98 19.07 21.47
CA LYS A 253 4.04 19.67 22.30
C LYS A 253 3.98 19.26 23.77
N ASN A 254 2.79 18.92 24.28
CA ASN A 254 2.54 18.48 25.65
C ASN A 254 2.58 16.95 25.78
N ASN A 255 2.88 16.23 24.69
CA ASN A 255 2.78 14.78 24.57
C ASN A 255 1.35 14.23 24.73
N GLU A 256 0.34 15.05 24.48
CA GLU A 256 -1.03 14.61 24.36
C GLU A 256 -1.25 13.94 22.99
N LYS A 257 -1.98 12.82 23.00
CA LYS A 257 -2.28 12.05 21.79
C LYS A 257 -3.34 12.78 20.97
N TYR A 258 -3.12 12.84 19.66
CA TYR A 258 -4.14 13.27 18.71
C TYR A 258 -4.21 12.33 17.51
N VAL A 259 -5.41 12.21 16.93
CA VAL A 259 -5.64 11.51 15.67
C VAL A 259 -5.76 12.54 14.56
N SER A 260 -5.12 12.28 13.43
CA SER A 260 -5.29 13.09 12.23
C SER A 260 -5.68 12.20 11.05
N ILE A 261 -6.47 12.77 10.13
CA ILE A 261 -6.84 12.17 8.84
C ILE A 261 -6.56 13.16 7.71
N ARG A 262 -6.39 12.62 6.50
CA ARG A 262 -6.23 13.39 5.26
C ARG A 262 -7.59 13.51 4.58
N THR A 263 -8.00 14.73 4.28
CA THR A 263 -9.21 15.03 3.52
C THR A 263 -8.85 16.05 2.46
N ASN A 264 -8.94 15.66 1.19
CA ASN A 264 -8.40 16.44 0.07
C ASN A 264 -6.93 16.82 0.36
N ASN A 265 -6.53 18.06 0.11
CA ASN A 265 -5.18 18.55 0.34
C ASN A 265 -4.88 18.99 1.78
N ARG A 266 -5.66 18.56 2.79
CA ARG A 266 -5.47 19.00 4.18
C ARG A 266 -5.48 17.86 5.18
N SER A 267 -4.63 17.99 6.18
CA SER A 267 -4.62 17.13 7.36
C SER A 267 -5.50 17.76 8.45
N PHE A 268 -6.48 17.02 8.95
CA PHE A 268 -7.42 17.46 9.99
C PHE A 268 -7.23 16.64 11.25
N ILE A 269 -7.30 17.30 12.42
CA ILE A 269 -7.32 16.61 13.71
C ILE A 269 -8.75 16.17 13.97
N VAL A 270 -8.95 14.88 14.20
CA VAL A 270 -10.24 14.30 14.55
C VAL A 270 -10.38 14.36 16.07
N LYS A 271 -11.44 15.00 16.55
CA LYS A 271 -11.75 15.10 17.99
C LYS A 271 -12.93 14.25 18.40
N ASP A 272 -13.81 13.92 17.45
CA ASP A 272 -15.01 13.12 17.71
C ASP A 272 -14.63 11.65 18.01
N PRO A 273 -14.93 11.14 19.22
CA PRO A 273 -14.63 9.75 19.57
C PRO A 273 -15.27 8.71 18.65
N HIS A 274 -16.44 9.02 18.07
CA HIS A 274 -17.12 8.12 17.15
C HIS A 274 -16.31 7.95 15.86
N GLN A 275 -15.91 9.06 15.22
CA GLN A 275 -15.04 9.02 14.05
C GLN A 275 -13.68 8.35 14.33
N ILE A 276 -13.10 8.58 15.51
CA ILE A 276 -11.87 7.89 15.91
C ILE A 276 -12.09 6.38 16.00
N GLY A 277 -13.22 5.95 16.57
CA GLY A 277 -13.64 4.56 16.62
C GLY A 277 -13.78 3.95 15.22
N GLU A 278 -14.45 4.64 14.29
CA GLU A 278 -14.60 4.21 12.90
C GLU A 278 -13.24 3.99 12.21
N ILE A 279 -12.30 4.92 12.36
CA ILE A 279 -10.95 4.80 11.81
C ILE A 279 -10.24 3.58 12.42
N TYR A 280 -10.31 3.41 13.74
CA TYR A 280 -9.69 2.29 14.43
C TYR A 280 -10.22 0.94 13.93
N VAL A 281 -11.54 0.80 13.85
CA VAL A 281 -12.19 -0.43 13.37
C VAL A 281 -11.80 -0.67 11.91
N LYS A 282 -11.88 0.36 11.06
CA LYS A 282 -11.46 0.28 9.66
C LYS A 282 -10.02 -0.19 9.50
N ARG A 283 -9.08 0.32 10.30
CA ARG A 283 -7.65 -0.07 10.19
C ARG A 283 -7.41 -1.48 10.69
N ARG A 284 -8.06 -1.86 11.80
CA ARG A 284 -7.82 -3.16 12.45
C ARG A 284 -8.56 -4.32 11.78
N LEU A 285 -9.76 -4.09 11.28
CA LEU A 285 -10.62 -5.12 10.69
C LEU A 285 -10.72 -5.02 9.16
N GLY A 286 -10.30 -3.91 8.56
CA GLY A 286 -10.57 -3.62 7.15
C GLY A 286 -11.98 -3.07 6.93
N SER A 287 -12.18 -2.31 5.85
CA SER A 287 -13.43 -1.60 5.58
C SER A 287 -14.65 -2.52 5.45
N ASP A 288 -14.48 -3.69 4.84
CA ASP A 288 -15.63 -4.55 4.55
C ASP A 288 -16.08 -5.41 5.72
N ILE A 289 -15.14 -5.89 6.54
CA ILE A 289 -15.48 -6.59 7.78
C ILE A 289 -16.23 -5.64 8.71
N SER A 290 -15.76 -4.40 8.81
CA SER A 290 -16.38 -3.36 9.64
C SER A 290 -17.83 -3.07 9.23
N ARG A 291 -18.08 -2.89 7.92
CA ARG A 291 -19.44 -2.66 7.37
C ARG A 291 -20.37 -3.85 7.59
N ARG A 292 -19.85 -5.09 7.43
CA ARG A 292 -20.63 -6.32 7.67
C ARG A 292 -21.04 -6.51 9.12
N LEU A 293 -20.26 -5.97 10.05
CA LEU A 293 -20.53 -6.00 11.48
C LEU A 293 -21.40 -4.81 11.96
N GLY A 294 -21.80 -3.90 11.07
CA GLY A 294 -22.55 -2.70 11.42
C GLY A 294 -21.76 -1.70 12.27
N LEU A 295 -20.43 -1.71 12.14
CA LEU A 295 -19.51 -0.83 12.89
C LEU A 295 -19.12 0.43 12.11
N LEU A 296 -19.54 0.53 10.85
CA LEU A 296 -19.40 1.65 9.91
C LEU A 296 -20.69 1.79 9.09
#